data_AF-A0A1Q5SQY4-F1
#
_entry.id   AF-A0A1Q5SQY4-F1
#
_cell.length_a   1.000
_cell.length_b   1.000
_cell.length_c   1.000
_cell.angle_alpha   90.00
_cell.angle_beta   90.00
_cell.angle_gamma   90.00
#
_symmetry.space_group_name_H-M   'P 1'
#
loop_
_entity.id
_entity.type
_entity.pdbx_description
1 polymer ?
#
loop_
_entity_poly.entity_id
_entity_poly.type
_entity_poly.pdbx_seq_one_letter_code
_entity_poly.pdbx_strand_id
1 'polypeptide(L)'
;MESWPTYENYSGNLGIQTLCDIIYTHYGLSPGSQDGNGWGQWTRANAHSIGMDRTVATGSGNSGQYPPEVAAIYENIETTPDNLLLWFHHVPYTHRLKSGKTVIQHFYDAHYEGAANAQRFPVEWAKLKGLIDDHRFEHVAFKLQYQAGHALVWRDSVNYFYFAKCGIPDEKNRVGNHKWRIEAEDMELSGYKVVSVTPAEAASGGKAIITRSNDAPGSAQKELLFPSGIYDIAVNYYDHLGGRAKYEIFLGEKLIGAWTGDLEDRLGHDFSEYLDGHSATRVTFCGIKMEKGDLLKIVGQPDGRELAPLDYVSVLPEGTID
;
A
#
# COMPACT_ATOMS: atom_id res chain seq x y z
N MET A 1 13.56 -17.73 -4.55
CA MET A 1 12.41 -17.92 -3.65
C MET A 1 12.20 -16.63 -2.87
N GLU A 2 11.73 -15.57 -3.53
CA GLU A 2 11.66 -14.22 -2.95
C GLU A 2 10.23 -13.76 -2.62
N SER A 3 9.20 -14.45 -3.14
CA SER A 3 7.80 -14.02 -3.03
C SER A 3 7.28 -13.96 -1.59
N TRP A 4 7.55 -14.99 -0.78
CA TRP A 4 7.07 -15.04 0.60
C TRP A 4 7.72 -13.97 1.50
N PRO A 5 9.07 -13.83 1.57
CA PRO A 5 9.70 -12.74 2.31
C PRO A 5 9.29 -11.35 1.78
N THR A 6 9.06 -11.21 0.47
CA THR A 6 8.59 -9.95 -0.10
C THR A 6 7.19 -9.60 0.42
N TYR A 7 6.26 -10.56 0.44
CA TYR A 7 4.92 -10.37 0.99
C TYR A 7 4.96 -10.03 2.48
N GLU A 8 5.73 -10.77 3.28
CA GLU A 8 5.91 -10.52 4.72
C GLU A 8 6.43 -9.09 4.97
N ASN A 9 7.42 -8.65 4.18
CA ASN A 9 8.04 -7.35 4.33
C ASN A 9 7.08 -6.17 4.12
N TYR A 10 6.17 -6.23 3.13
CA TYR A 10 5.19 -5.15 2.90
C TYR A 10 3.86 -5.33 3.63
N SER A 11 3.70 -6.40 4.43
CA SER A 11 2.48 -6.67 5.21
C SER A 11 2.81 -6.81 6.70
N GLY A 12 2.65 -8.00 7.29
CA GLY A 12 3.01 -8.29 8.68
C GLY A 12 4.41 -8.86 8.81
N ASN A 13 5.29 -8.20 9.57
CA ASN A 13 6.63 -8.67 9.91
C ASN A 13 6.89 -8.69 11.43
N LEU A 14 8.06 -9.19 11.85
CA LEU A 14 8.44 -9.33 13.27
C LEU A 14 7.48 -10.21 14.11
N GLY A 15 6.72 -11.10 13.45
CA GLY A 15 5.75 -11.97 14.11
C GLY A 15 4.38 -11.32 14.35
N ILE A 16 4.19 -10.07 13.91
CA ILE A 16 2.85 -9.52 13.77
C ILE A 16 2.12 -10.23 12.63
N GLN A 17 0.80 -10.33 12.74
CA GLN A 17 -0.01 -10.93 11.68
C GLN A 17 -0.07 -10.00 10.47
N THR A 18 -0.73 -10.40 9.38
CA THR A 18 -0.66 -9.75 8.05
C THR A 18 -1.04 -8.27 7.98
N LEU A 19 -1.63 -7.65 9.02
CA LEU A 19 -2.10 -6.27 9.02
C LEU A 19 -3.18 -5.95 7.97
N CYS A 20 -3.81 -6.99 7.42
CA CYS A 20 -4.96 -6.84 6.54
C CYS A 20 -6.20 -6.43 7.34
N ASP A 21 -7.27 -6.08 6.64
CA ASP A 21 -8.57 -5.89 7.26
C ASP A 21 -9.17 -7.21 7.74
N ILE A 22 -9.13 -7.44 9.05
CA ILE A 22 -9.66 -8.66 9.66
C ILE A 22 -11.15 -8.58 9.99
N ILE A 23 -11.79 -7.43 9.78
CA ILE A 23 -13.23 -7.23 10.01
C ILE A 23 -14.04 -7.27 8.71
N TYR A 24 -13.39 -7.40 7.55
CA TYR A 24 -14.05 -7.47 6.25
C TYR A 24 -13.43 -8.55 5.31
N THR A 25 -12.90 -8.20 4.12
CA THR A 25 -12.52 -9.17 3.06
C THR A 25 -11.10 -9.72 3.18
N HIS A 26 -10.29 -9.23 4.13
CA HIS A 26 -8.92 -9.69 4.42
C HIS A 26 -7.89 -9.45 3.30
N TYR A 27 -8.26 -8.75 2.22
CA TYR A 27 -7.39 -8.58 1.06
C TYR A 27 -6.42 -7.40 1.19
N GLY A 28 -6.97 -6.23 1.45
CA GLY A 28 -6.28 -4.97 1.60
C GLY A 28 -5.78 -4.71 3.01
N LEU A 29 -4.90 -3.71 3.10
CA LEU A 29 -4.39 -3.14 4.33
C LEU A 29 -5.51 -2.57 5.22
N SER A 30 -5.39 -2.79 6.52
CA SER A 30 -6.13 -2.05 7.55
C SER A 30 -5.47 -2.34 8.90
N PRO A 31 -4.27 -1.78 9.16
CA PRO A 31 -3.53 -2.04 10.39
C PRO A 31 -4.33 -1.66 11.64
N GLY A 32 -5.22 -0.68 11.55
CA GLY A 32 -6.15 -0.31 12.62
C GLY A 32 -7.17 -1.39 12.97
N SER A 33 -7.56 -2.24 12.02
CA SER A 33 -8.53 -3.33 12.27
C SER A 33 -8.02 -4.38 13.25
N GLN A 34 -6.69 -4.44 13.46
CA GLN A 34 -6.03 -5.41 14.33
C GLN A 34 -6.26 -5.17 15.82
N ASP A 35 -6.82 -4.02 16.22
CA ASP A 35 -7.15 -3.73 17.61
C ASP A 35 -8.61 -3.22 17.74
N GLY A 36 -9.20 -3.33 18.93
CA GLY A 36 -10.60 -2.94 19.17
C GLY A 36 -11.71 -3.80 18.53
N ASN A 37 -11.42 -4.98 17.97
CA ASN A 37 -12.38 -5.88 17.30
C ASN A 37 -12.87 -7.06 18.20
N GLY A 38 -13.54 -8.07 17.64
CA GLY A 38 -14.05 -9.25 18.37
C GLY A 38 -13.29 -10.56 18.12
N TRP A 39 -12.24 -10.53 17.29
CA TRP A 39 -11.68 -11.70 16.59
C TRP A 39 -10.38 -12.25 17.19
N GLY A 40 -9.87 -11.63 18.26
CA GLY A 40 -8.75 -12.21 19.03
C GLY A 40 -7.36 -12.04 18.39
N GLN A 41 -7.27 -11.29 17.29
CA GLN A 41 -6.01 -10.86 16.69
C GLN A 41 -5.71 -9.47 17.24
N TRP A 42 -4.59 -9.32 17.95
CA TRP A 42 -4.26 -8.12 18.71
C TRP A 42 -2.80 -7.73 18.52
N THR A 43 -2.56 -6.46 18.21
CA THR A 43 -1.20 -5.88 18.19
C THR A 43 -0.93 -5.03 19.43
N ARG A 44 -1.99 -4.67 20.17
CA ARG A 44 -1.96 -3.79 21.35
C ARG A 44 -1.19 -2.49 21.09
N ALA A 45 -1.20 -2.02 19.84
CA ALA A 45 -0.40 -0.87 19.44
C ALA A 45 -0.97 0.43 20.01
N ASN A 46 -0.15 1.13 20.79
CA ASN A 46 -0.43 2.46 21.32
C ASN A 46 0.67 3.44 20.90
N ALA A 47 0.75 4.62 21.51
CA ALA A 47 1.74 5.64 21.16
C ALA A 47 3.19 5.28 21.56
N HIS A 48 3.40 4.25 22.35
CA HIS A 48 4.71 3.93 22.94
C HIS A 48 5.21 2.53 22.57
N SER A 49 4.31 1.60 22.29
CA SER A 49 4.62 0.17 22.24
C SER A 49 3.67 -0.62 21.35
N ILE A 50 4.10 -1.82 20.97
CA ILE A 50 3.41 -2.77 20.10
C ILE A 50 3.80 -4.21 20.46
N GLY A 51 2.96 -5.16 20.07
CA GLY A 51 3.14 -6.60 20.27
C GLY A 51 2.16 -7.15 21.28
N MET A 52 2.20 -8.46 21.53
CA MET A 52 1.35 -9.09 22.53
C MET A 52 2.23 -9.84 23.52
N ASP A 53 2.07 -9.52 24.81
CA ASP A 53 2.76 -10.27 25.86
C ASP A 53 2.11 -11.66 26.00
N ARG A 54 2.79 -12.65 25.43
CA ARG A 54 2.41 -14.06 25.48
C ARG A 54 3.34 -14.87 26.39
N THR A 55 4.20 -14.22 27.16
CA THR A 55 5.06 -14.85 28.15
C THR A 55 4.25 -15.47 29.29
N VAL A 56 4.83 -16.45 30.00
CA VAL A 56 4.26 -17.02 31.22
C VAL A 56 4.41 -16.05 32.38
N ALA A 57 5.53 -15.34 32.47
CA ALA A 57 5.83 -14.46 33.59
C ALA A 57 4.82 -13.31 33.75
N THR A 58 4.41 -12.67 32.66
CA THR A 58 3.60 -11.43 32.71
C THR A 58 2.44 -11.39 31.72
N GLY A 59 2.41 -12.32 30.76
CA GLY A 59 1.46 -12.30 29.65
C GLY A 59 0.35 -13.35 29.75
N SER A 60 -0.08 -13.82 28.57
CA SER A 60 -1.13 -14.84 28.45
C SER A 60 -0.68 -16.27 28.77
N GLY A 61 0.63 -16.51 28.94
CA GLY A 61 1.20 -17.83 29.17
C GLY A 61 1.25 -18.75 27.95
N ASN A 62 1.01 -18.23 26.74
CA ASN A 62 1.06 -19.04 25.52
C ASN A 62 2.47 -19.57 25.20
N SER A 63 3.54 -18.84 25.54
CA SER A 63 4.93 -19.35 25.42
C SER A 63 5.15 -20.65 26.20
N GLY A 64 4.47 -20.83 27.34
CA GLY A 64 4.58 -22.01 28.19
C GLY A 64 3.81 -23.24 27.69
N GLN A 65 3.06 -23.12 26.59
CA GLN A 65 2.34 -24.25 25.98
C GLN A 65 3.24 -25.10 25.07
N TYR A 66 4.45 -24.61 24.76
CA TYR A 66 5.45 -25.33 23.99
C TYR A 66 6.29 -26.27 24.88
N PRO A 67 7.01 -27.26 24.28
CA PRO A 67 8.00 -28.05 25.02
C PRO A 67 9.02 -27.15 25.75
N PRO A 68 9.55 -27.57 26.93
CA PRO A 68 10.35 -26.71 27.80
C PRO A 68 11.50 -25.97 27.10
N GLU A 69 12.19 -26.62 26.16
CA GLU A 69 13.31 -26.06 25.41
C GLU A 69 12.87 -24.94 24.46
N VAL A 70 11.68 -25.07 23.86
CA VAL A 70 11.09 -24.08 22.95
C VAL A 70 10.45 -22.94 23.73
N ALA A 71 9.75 -23.27 24.82
CA ALA A 71 9.18 -22.29 25.74
C ALA A 71 10.28 -21.35 26.27
N ALA A 72 11.44 -21.88 26.65
CA ALA A 72 12.58 -21.08 27.09
C ALA A 72 13.08 -20.07 26.04
N ILE A 73 13.02 -20.42 24.74
CA ILE A 73 13.39 -19.52 23.65
C ILE A 73 12.41 -18.36 23.53
N TYR A 74 11.11 -18.64 23.54
CA TYR A 74 10.05 -17.66 23.34
C TYR A 74 9.73 -16.82 24.59
N GLU A 75 9.98 -17.37 25.79
CA GLU A 75 9.78 -16.68 27.06
C GLU A 75 10.76 -15.53 27.25
N ASN A 76 12.01 -15.70 26.80
CA ASN A 76 13.05 -14.70 26.98
C ASN A 76 13.22 -13.87 25.70
N ILE A 77 13.07 -12.56 25.84
CA ILE A 77 13.20 -11.58 24.75
C ILE A 77 14.57 -11.65 24.07
N GLU A 78 15.64 -11.91 24.81
CA GLU A 78 17.01 -11.99 24.27
C GLU A 78 17.18 -13.21 23.36
N THR A 79 16.45 -14.30 23.64
CA THR A 79 16.53 -15.55 22.87
C THR A 79 15.48 -15.62 21.76
N THR A 80 14.35 -14.92 21.89
CA THR A 80 13.27 -14.91 20.90
C THR A 80 13.77 -14.38 19.55
N PRO A 81 13.59 -15.10 18.43
CA PRO A 81 13.97 -14.60 17.10
C PRO A 81 13.21 -13.30 16.73
N ASP A 82 13.88 -12.36 16.07
CA ASP A 82 13.26 -11.06 15.69
C ASP A 82 11.96 -11.25 14.89
N ASN A 83 11.91 -12.25 14.00
CA ASN A 83 10.73 -12.57 13.17
C ASN A 83 9.54 -13.16 13.95
N LEU A 84 9.67 -13.36 15.27
CA LEU A 84 8.60 -13.79 16.17
C LEU A 84 8.47 -12.88 17.40
N LEU A 85 9.24 -11.78 17.46
CA LEU A 85 9.32 -10.94 18.65
C LEU A 85 7.95 -10.40 19.06
N LEU A 86 7.20 -9.77 18.14
CA LEU A 86 5.90 -9.15 18.42
C LEU A 86 4.78 -10.17 18.60
N TRP A 87 5.02 -11.43 18.24
CA TRP A 87 4.14 -12.52 18.61
C TRP A 87 4.25 -12.83 20.10
N PHE A 88 5.45 -12.87 20.66
CA PHE A 88 5.64 -13.30 22.06
C PHE A 88 5.75 -12.16 23.07
N HIS A 89 6.18 -10.98 22.64
CA HIS A 89 6.53 -9.87 23.51
C HIS A 89 5.77 -8.60 23.12
N HIS A 90 5.38 -7.82 24.15
CA HIS A 90 4.92 -6.44 24.00
C HIS A 90 6.08 -5.51 24.33
N VAL A 91 6.56 -4.74 23.36
CA VAL A 91 7.80 -3.96 23.48
C VAL A 91 7.61 -2.49 23.08
N PRO A 92 8.41 -1.56 23.62
CA PRO A 92 8.47 -0.20 23.09
C PRO A 92 8.89 -0.20 21.62
N TYR A 93 8.39 0.75 20.82
CA TYR A 93 8.84 0.91 19.42
C TYR A 93 10.36 1.13 19.28
N THR A 94 10.99 1.65 20.33
CA THR A 94 12.44 1.90 20.42
C THR A 94 13.25 0.69 20.85
N HIS A 95 12.62 -0.46 21.16
CA HIS A 95 13.33 -1.70 21.45
C HIS A 95 14.23 -2.08 20.27
N ARG A 96 15.50 -2.41 20.55
CA ARG A 96 16.48 -2.77 19.53
C ARG A 96 16.43 -4.26 19.27
N LEU A 97 16.17 -4.59 18.01
CA LEU A 97 16.23 -5.93 17.47
C LEU A 97 17.68 -6.44 17.42
N LYS A 98 17.87 -7.73 17.19
CA LYS A 98 19.21 -8.33 16.99
C LYS A 98 19.93 -7.76 15.77
N SER A 99 19.17 -7.28 14.79
CA SER A 99 19.71 -6.50 13.65
C SER A 99 20.29 -5.13 14.03
N GLY A 100 20.07 -4.64 15.25
CA GLY A 100 20.49 -3.32 15.73
C GLY A 100 19.49 -2.18 15.46
N LYS A 101 18.54 -2.39 14.52
CA LYS A 101 17.44 -1.46 14.25
C LYS A 101 16.43 -1.46 15.40
N THR A 102 15.73 -0.35 15.61
CA THR A 102 14.56 -0.33 16.47
C THR A 102 13.39 -1.07 15.78
N VAL A 103 12.39 -1.52 16.55
CA VAL A 103 11.17 -2.13 16.00
C VAL A 103 10.53 -1.23 14.94
N ILE A 104 10.35 0.06 15.25
CA ILE A 104 9.70 0.99 14.30
C ILE A 104 10.55 1.26 13.05
N GLN A 105 11.87 1.37 13.20
CA GLN A 105 12.74 1.57 12.03
C GLN A 105 12.79 0.31 11.16
N HIS A 106 12.70 -0.89 11.76
CA HIS A 106 12.53 -2.13 11.02
C HIS A 106 11.20 -2.15 10.25
N PHE A 107 10.08 -1.74 10.87
CA PHE A 107 8.80 -1.60 10.17
C PHE A 107 8.94 -0.75 8.91
N TYR A 108 9.47 0.47 9.05
CA TYR A 108 9.66 1.36 7.91
C TYR A 108 10.53 0.72 6.83
N ASP A 109 11.70 0.24 7.20
CA ASP A 109 12.63 -0.36 6.24
C ASP A 109 12.05 -1.58 5.54
N ALA A 110 11.45 -2.52 6.27
CA ALA A 110 10.88 -3.74 5.70
C ALA A 110 9.77 -3.42 4.69
N HIS A 111 8.88 -2.47 5.00
CA HIS A 111 7.80 -2.11 4.08
C HIS A 111 8.31 -1.47 2.79
N TYR A 112 9.31 -0.58 2.88
CA TYR A 112 9.96 -0.02 1.69
C TYR A 112 10.71 -1.10 0.90
N GLU A 113 11.45 -1.99 1.57
CA GLU A 113 12.19 -3.08 0.94
C GLU A 113 11.26 -4.10 0.26
N GLY A 114 10.14 -4.47 0.89
CA GLY A 114 9.13 -5.36 0.34
C GLY A 114 8.46 -4.76 -0.89
N ALA A 115 8.01 -3.51 -0.82
CA ALA A 115 7.40 -2.85 -1.97
C ALA A 115 8.39 -2.65 -3.13
N ALA A 116 9.66 -2.34 -2.84
CA ALA A 116 10.71 -2.25 -3.85
C ALA A 116 11.02 -3.60 -4.50
N ASN A 117 11.05 -4.69 -3.71
CA ASN A 117 11.26 -6.04 -4.24
C ASN A 117 10.10 -6.48 -5.14
N ALA A 118 8.85 -6.15 -4.80
CA ALA A 118 7.68 -6.47 -5.61
C ALA A 118 7.76 -5.87 -7.04
N GLN A 119 8.41 -4.70 -7.20
CA GLN A 119 8.61 -4.10 -8.54
C GLN A 119 9.48 -4.95 -9.46
N ARG A 120 10.31 -5.84 -8.92
CA ARG A 120 11.19 -6.71 -9.71
C ARG A 120 10.43 -7.86 -10.37
N PHE A 121 9.29 -8.29 -9.80
CA PHE A 121 8.60 -9.48 -10.29
C PHE A 121 8.03 -9.32 -11.70
N PRO A 122 7.36 -8.21 -12.07
CA PRO A 122 6.95 -7.99 -13.46
C PRO A 122 8.13 -7.99 -14.44
N VAL A 123 9.28 -7.41 -14.04
CA VAL A 123 10.49 -7.32 -14.87
C VAL A 123 11.10 -8.71 -15.11
N GLU A 124 11.20 -9.53 -14.07
CA GLU A 124 11.70 -10.90 -14.22
C GLU A 124 10.73 -11.78 -15.01
N TRP A 125 9.41 -11.64 -14.78
CA TRP A 125 8.40 -12.37 -15.53
C TRP A 125 8.44 -12.03 -17.02
N ALA A 126 8.62 -10.76 -17.37
CA ALA A 126 8.70 -10.31 -18.76
C ALA A 126 9.81 -11.02 -19.57
N LYS A 127 10.90 -11.44 -18.93
CA LYS A 127 11.99 -12.19 -19.57
C LYS A 127 11.59 -13.60 -20.02
N LEU A 128 10.46 -14.11 -19.53
CA LEU A 128 9.92 -15.43 -19.89
C LEU A 128 8.99 -15.39 -21.12
N LYS A 129 8.79 -14.23 -21.73
CA LYS A 129 7.93 -14.08 -22.91
C LYS A 129 8.40 -15.00 -24.04
N GLY A 130 7.47 -15.75 -24.64
CA GLY A 130 7.76 -16.75 -25.67
C GLY A 130 8.27 -18.09 -25.14
N LEU A 131 8.53 -18.23 -23.83
CA LEU A 131 8.87 -19.50 -23.17
C LEU A 131 7.66 -20.12 -22.43
N ILE A 132 6.58 -19.34 -22.27
CA ILE A 132 5.30 -19.72 -21.67
C ILE A 132 4.22 -19.38 -22.70
N ASP A 133 3.13 -20.15 -22.77
CA ASP A 133 2.00 -19.78 -23.63
C ASP A 133 1.41 -18.42 -23.23
N ASP A 134 0.93 -17.70 -24.24
CA ASP A 134 0.47 -16.32 -24.10
C ASP A 134 -0.61 -16.16 -23.03
N HIS A 135 -1.54 -17.12 -22.92
CA HIS A 135 -2.63 -17.03 -21.96
C HIS A 135 -2.12 -17.03 -20.50
N ARG A 136 -1.26 -17.98 -20.13
CA ARG A 136 -0.67 -17.99 -18.78
C ARG A 136 0.31 -16.85 -18.57
N PHE A 137 1.08 -16.49 -19.60
CA PHE A 137 2.03 -15.38 -19.53
C PHE A 137 1.32 -14.07 -19.18
N GLU A 138 0.29 -13.70 -19.93
CA GLU A 138 -0.43 -12.43 -19.74
C GLU A 138 -1.24 -12.41 -18.43
N HIS A 139 -1.83 -13.55 -18.04
CA HIS A 139 -2.54 -13.65 -16.75
C HIS A 139 -1.61 -13.39 -15.55
N VAL A 140 -0.43 -13.99 -15.54
CA VAL A 140 0.53 -13.79 -14.44
C VAL A 140 1.20 -12.42 -14.53
N ALA A 141 1.51 -11.93 -15.73
CA ALA A 141 2.08 -10.59 -15.93
C ALA A 141 1.18 -9.51 -15.31
N PHE A 142 -0.13 -9.60 -15.56
CA PHE A 142 -1.10 -8.71 -14.95
C PHE A 142 -1.11 -8.77 -13.42
N LYS A 143 -1.14 -9.98 -12.84
CA LYS A 143 -1.17 -10.13 -11.38
C LYS A 143 0.09 -9.63 -10.70
N LEU A 144 1.26 -9.82 -11.32
CA LEU A 144 2.52 -9.29 -10.80
C LEU A 144 2.56 -7.76 -10.92
N GLN A 145 2.05 -7.19 -12.00
CA GLN A 145 1.95 -5.73 -12.15
C GLN A 145 1.00 -5.13 -11.11
N TYR A 146 -0.15 -5.77 -10.89
CA TYR A 146 -1.08 -5.41 -9.83
C TYR A 146 -0.40 -5.49 -8.45
N GLN A 147 0.26 -6.61 -8.13
CA GLN A 147 0.96 -6.79 -6.86
C GLN A 147 2.02 -5.71 -6.64
N ALA A 148 2.79 -5.37 -7.68
CA ALA A 148 3.79 -4.32 -7.59
C ALA A 148 3.15 -2.96 -7.23
N GLY A 149 2.02 -2.61 -7.83
CA GLY A 149 1.27 -1.40 -7.48
C GLY A 149 0.69 -1.45 -6.06
N HIS A 150 0.01 -2.54 -5.70
CA HIS A 150 -0.66 -2.70 -4.42
C HIS A 150 0.31 -2.78 -3.24
N ALA A 151 1.52 -3.33 -3.43
CA ALA A 151 2.56 -3.34 -2.42
C ALA A 151 3.00 -1.93 -1.98
N LEU A 152 2.93 -0.92 -2.87
CA LEU A 152 3.18 0.48 -2.53
C LEU A 152 2.04 1.06 -1.65
N VAL A 153 0.79 0.69 -1.93
CA VAL A 153 -0.38 1.06 -1.12
C VAL A 153 -0.26 0.49 0.29
N TRP A 154 0.07 -0.80 0.38
CA TRP A 154 0.35 -1.48 1.65
C TRP A 154 1.45 -0.79 2.46
N ARG A 155 2.59 -0.52 1.81
CA ARG A 155 3.71 0.18 2.43
C ARG A 155 3.31 1.53 3.00
N ASP A 156 2.68 2.38 2.19
CA ASP A 156 2.33 3.75 2.60
C ASP A 156 1.36 3.71 3.77
N SER A 157 0.34 2.86 3.70
CA SER A 157 -0.66 2.73 4.75
C SER A 157 -0.09 2.27 6.08
N VAL A 158 0.66 1.15 6.09
CA VAL A 158 1.18 0.59 7.34
C VAL A 158 2.20 1.55 7.96
N ASN A 159 3.11 2.09 7.16
CA ASN A 159 4.10 3.02 7.66
C ASN A 159 3.46 4.30 8.20
N TYR A 160 2.50 4.88 7.47
CA TYR A 160 1.81 6.08 7.93
C TYR A 160 0.98 5.82 9.18
N PHE A 161 0.27 4.70 9.26
CA PHE A 161 -0.51 4.33 10.45
C PHE A 161 0.35 4.26 11.70
N TYR A 162 1.48 3.53 11.66
CA TYR A 162 2.35 3.42 12.83
C TYR A 162 3.12 4.71 13.09
N PHE A 163 3.50 5.48 12.08
CA PHE A 163 4.04 6.83 12.24
C PHE A 163 3.05 7.76 12.97
N ALA A 164 1.82 7.85 12.48
CA ALA A 164 0.77 8.66 13.09
C ALA A 164 0.45 8.21 14.53
N LYS A 165 0.58 6.90 14.80
CA LYS A 165 0.32 6.32 16.12
C LYS A 165 1.46 6.61 17.11
N CYS A 166 2.72 6.45 16.74
CA CYS A 166 3.86 6.56 17.67
C CYS A 166 4.62 7.89 17.61
N GLY A 167 4.53 8.64 16.52
CA GLY A 167 5.21 9.91 16.30
C GLY A 167 6.74 9.82 16.12
N ILE A 168 7.30 8.63 15.95
CA ILE A 168 8.75 8.44 15.75
C ILE A 168 9.06 8.57 14.25
N PRO A 169 9.87 9.54 13.81
CA PRO A 169 10.17 9.73 12.40
C PRO A 169 11.02 8.58 11.83
N ASP A 170 10.80 8.25 10.56
CA ASP A 170 11.70 7.38 9.79
C ASP A 170 13.08 8.03 9.68
N GLU A 171 14.14 7.29 10.05
CA GLU A 171 15.52 7.77 10.00
C GLU A 171 15.95 8.21 8.59
N LYS A 172 15.30 7.67 7.54
CA LYS A 172 15.55 8.02 6.14
C LYS A 172 14.60 9.10 5.60
N ASN A 173 13.69 9.62 6.43
CA ASN A 173 12.72 10.66 6.07
C ASN A 173 11.88 10.32 4.83
N ARG A 174 11.41 9.07 4.69
CA ARG A 174 10.57 8.64 3.56
C ARG A 174 9.09 8.67 3.91
N VAL A 175 8.72 8.22 5.11
CA VAL A 175 7.30 8.13 5.54
C VAL A 175 6.68 9.53 5.56
N GLY A 176 5.57 9.71 4.84
CA GLY A 176 4.89 11.00 4.69
C GLY A 176 5.64 12.04 3.84
N ASN A 177 6.73 11.65 3.16
CA ASN A 177 7.59 12.55 2.39
C ASN A 177 7.72 12.05 0.94
N HIS A 178 6.74 12.40 0.09
CA HIS A 178 6.66 11.92 -1.30
C HIS A 178 7.08 13.00 -2.30
N LYS A 179 8.38 13.09 -2.59
CA LYS A 179 8.98 14.14 -3.45
C LYS A 179 8.33 14.27 -4.84
N TRP A 180 7.88 13.16 -5.40
CA TRP A 180 7.40 13.06 -6.78
C TRP A 180 5.88 12.92 -6.87
N ARG A 181 5.18 13.08 -5.74
CA ARG A 181 3.73 12.91 -5.64
C ARG A 181 3.01 14.25 -5.72
N ILE A 182 1.84 14.23 -6.34
CA ILE A 182 0.87 15.32 -6.40
C ILE A 182 -0.43 14.74 -5.87
N GLU A 183 -0.91 15.25 -4.75
CA GLU A 183 -2.21 14.84 -4.18
C GLU A 183 -3.35 15.29 -5.10
N ALA A 184 -4.33 14.41 -5.32
CA ALA A 184 -5.41 14.71 -6.25
C ALA A 184 -6.27 15.88 -5.75
N GLU A 185 -6.43 16.05 -4.44
CA GLU A 185 -7.12 17.20 -3.86
C GLU A 185 -6.38 18.54 -4.02
N ASP A 186 -5.09 18.51 -4.35
CA ASP A 186 -4.26 19.71 -4.59
C ASP A 186 -4.16 20.08 -6.07
N MET A 187 -4.87 19.36 -6.93
CA MET A 187 -5.03 19.65 -8.36
C MET A 187 -6.14 20.68 -8.60
N GLU A 188 -6.16 21.29 -9.78
CA GLU A 188 -7.30 22.08 -10.24
C GLU A 188 -8.43 21.13 -10.64
N LEU A 189 -9.56 21.22 -9.93
CA LEU A 189 -10.69 20.30 -10.06
C LEU A 189 -11.86 20.94 -10.80
N SER A 190 -12.37 20.24 -11.81
CA SER A 190 -13.67 20.51 -12.45
C SER A 190 -14.51 19.24 -12.41
N GLY A 191 -15.78 19.32 -12.01
CA GLY A 191 -16.64 18.14 -11.87
C GLY A 191 -16.28 17.18 -10.73
N TYR A 192 -15.09 17.28 -10.13
CA TYR A 192 -14.66 16.56 -8.93
C TYR A 192 -14.98 17.30 -7.63
N LYS A 193 -15.07 16.56 -6.53
CA LYS A 193 -15.10 17.06 -5.14
C LYS A 193 -14.16 16.22 -4.27
N VAL A 194 -13.60 16.84 -3.24
CA VAL A 194 -12.76 16.17 -2.25
C VAL A 194 -13.65 15.44 -1.24
N VAL A 195 -13.24 14.23 -0.84
CA VAL A 195 -13.88 13.42 0.21
C VAL A 195 -12.81 12.89 1.17
N SER A 196 -13.20 12.70 2.43
CA SER A 196 -12.37 11.96 3.39
C SER A 196 -12.47 10.47 3.12
N VAL A 197 -11.36 9.76 3.27
CA VAL A 197 -11.30 8.30 3.16
C VAL A 197 -11.29 7.70 4.57
N THR A 198 -11.92 6.54 4.73
CA THR A 198 -11.95 5.82 6.02
C THR A 198 -11.74 4.33 5.78
N PRO A 199 -10.71 3.72 6.39
CA PRO A 199 -9.76 4.32 7.32
C PRO A 199 -8.80 5.32 6.63
N ALA A 200 -8.31 6.32 7.37
CA ALA A 200 -7.56 7.44 6.78
C ALA A 200 -6.23 6.99 6.16
N GLU A 201 -5.60 5.95 6.70
CA GLU A 201 -4.40 5.34 6.16
C GLU A 201 -4.61 4.59 4.83
N ALA A 202 -5.83 4.47 4.32
CA ALA A 202 -6.11 3.93 3.00
C ALA A 202 -6.01 4.98 1.87
N ALA A 203 -5.64 6.23 2.19
CA ALA A 203 -5.43 7.30 1.24
C ALA A 203 -4.23 8.17 1.61
N SER A 204 -3.52 8.70 0.61
CA SER A 204 -2.51 9.72 0.87
C SER A 204 -3.20 10.97 1.45
N GLY A 205 -2.67 11.51 2.55
CA GLY A 205 -3.32 12.63 3.25
C GLY A 205 -4.71 12.35 3.85
N GLY A 206 -5.21 11.11 3.80
CA GLY A 206 -6.54 10.72 4.29
C GLY A 206 -7.71 11.20 3.43
N LYS A 207 -7.46 11.58 2.18
CA LYS A 207 -8.47 12.14 1.27
C LYS A 207 -8.35 11.54 -0.13
N ALA A 208 -9.44 11.66 -0.87
CA ALA A 208 -9.49 11.35 -2.29
C ALA A 208 -10.39 12.38 -2.98
N ILE A 209 -10.43 12.34 -4.31
CA ILE A 209 -11.42 13.07 -5.10
C ILE A 209 -12.38 12.09 -5.77
N ILE A 210 -13.65 12.46 -5.83
CA ILE A 210 -14.70 11.71 -6.55
C ILE A 210 -15.55 12.67 -7.39
N THR A 211 -16.15 12.17 -8.46
CA THR A 211 -17.02 12.99 -9.30
C THR A 211 -18.23 13.47 -8.50
N ARG A 212 -18.71 14.68 -8.82
CA ARG A 212 -19.89 15.28 -8.19
C ARG A 212 -21.17 14.62 -8.66
N SER A 213 -21.17 14.09 -9.88
CA SER A 213 -22.27 13.39 -10.50
C SER A 213 -21.88 11.95 -10.82
N ASN A 214 -22.87 11.08 -10.99
CA ASN A 214 -22.71 9.71 -11.42
C ASN A 214 -22.87 9.53 -12.95
N ASP A 215 -23.17 10.60 -13.69
CA ASP A 215 -23.40 10.59 -15.14
C ASP A 215 -22.50 11.56 -15.92
N ALA A 216 -21.79 12.45 -15.24
CA ALA A 216 -20.94 13.47 -15.85
C ALA A 216 -19.48 13.32 -15.41
N PRO A 217 -18.51 13.51 -16.32
CA PRO A 217 -17.10 13.33 -16.01
C PRO A 217 -16.56 14.43 -15.09
N GLY A 218 -15.53 14.09 -14.34
CA GLY A 218 -14.67 15.04 -13.64
C GLY A 218 -13.29 15.14 -14.31
N SER A 219 -12.59 16.26 -14.12
CA SER A 219 -11.19 16.41 -14.48
C SER A 219 -10.36 17.01 -13.35
N ALA A 220 -9.17 16.45 -13.11
CA ALA A 220 -8.15 16.97 -12.20
C ALA A 220 -6.91 17.36 -13.01
N GLN A 221 -6.41 18.58 -12.83
CA GLN A 221 -5.34 19.15 -13.66
C GLN A 221 -4.23 19.79 -12.83
N LYS A 222 -2.98 19.65 -13.25
CA LYS A 222 -1.83 20.26 -12.58
C LYS A 222 -0.70 20.56 -13.56
N GLU A 223 -0.12 21.75 -13.45
CA GLU A 223 1.13 22.09 -14.12
C GLU A 223 2.29 21.33 -13.45
N LEU A 224 3.06 20.58 -14.24
CA LEU A 224 4.18 19.78 -13.76
C LEU A 224 5.44 20.63 -13.65
N LEU A 225 5.85 20.92 -12.42
CA LEU A 225 7.03 21.76 -12.15
C LEU A 225 8.35 20.97 -12.02
N PHE A 226 8.30 19.66 -12.26
CA PHE A 226 9.47 18.79 -12.28
C PHE A 226 10.39 19.10 -13.48
N PRO A 227 11.69 18.79 -13.41
CA PRO A 227 12.61 18.97 -14.53
C PRO A 227 12.14 18.23 -15.80
N SER A 228 12.48 18.74 -16.98
CA SER A 228 12.22 18.01 -18.23
C SER A 228 13.03 16.71 -18.27
N GLY A 229 12.41 15.62 -18.74
CA GLY A 229 13.03 14.30 -18.73
C GLY A 229 12.10 13.16 -19.16
N ILE A 230 12.50 11.93 -18.84
CA ILE A 230 11.70 10.72 -19.04
C ILE A 230 11.20 10.25 -17.68
N TYR A 231 9.89 10.02 -17.59
CA TYR A 231 9.19 9.73 -16.35
C TYR A 231 8.27 8.52 -16.50
N ASP A 232 8.13 7.79 -15.41
CA ASP A 232 7.02 6.87 -15.20
C ASP A 232 5.93 7.63 -14.44
N ILE A 233 4.76 7.76 -15.06
CA ILE A 233 3.61 8.46 -14.46
C ILE A 233 2.64 7.41 -13.95
N ALA A 234 2.38 7.43 -12.65
CA ALA A 234 1.48 6.49 -12.01
C ALA A 234 0.31 7.21 -11.35
N VAL A 235 -0.88 6.60 -11.45
CA VAL A 235 -2.11 7.11 -10.84
C VAL A 235 -2.59 6.10 -9.83
N ASN A 236 -2.70 6.55 -8.58
CA ASN A 236 -3.37 5.81 -7.53
C ASN A 236 -4.85 6.19 -7.53
N TYR A 237 -5.70 5.17 -7.60
CA TYR A 237 -7.14 5.30 -7.73
C TYR A 237 -7.82 4.17 -6.94
N TYR A 238 -9.14 4.21 -6.83
CA TYR A 238 -9.89 3.14 -6.20
C TYR A 238 -10.75 2.43 -7.24
N ASP A 239 -10.66 1.11 -7.24
CA ASP A 239 -11.52 0.24 -8.04
C ASP A 239 -12.42 -0.53 -7.07
N HIS A 240 -13.68 -0.10 -6.98
CA HIS A 240 -14.62 -0.63 -6.00
C HIS A 240 -15.90 -1.09 -6.68
N LEU A 241 -16.59 -2.02 -6.04
CA LEU A 241 -17.85 -2.56 -6.54
C LEU A 241 -18.88 -1.45 -6.76
N GLY A 242 -19.65 -1.59 -7.85
CA GLY A 242 -20.83 -0.76 -8.13
C GLY A 242 -20.73 0.07 -9.40
N GLY A 243 -19.66 -0.07 -10.18
CA GLY A 243 -19.49 0.56 -11.48
C GLY A 243 -18.27 0.01 -12.21
N ARG A 244 -18.04 0.51 -13.42
CA ARG A 244 -16.77 0.41 -14.14
C ARG A 244 -16.36 1.78 -14.64
N ALA A 245 -15.86 2.61 -13.73
CA ALA A 245 -15.43 3.96 -14.07
C ALA A 245 -14.30 3.92 -15.10
N LYS A 246 -14.29 4.89 -16.01
CA LYS A 246 -13.27 4.99 -17.06
C LYS A 246 -12.41 6.21 -16.83
N TYR A 247 -11.13 6.06 -17.11
CA TYR A 247 -10.16 7.11 -16.86
C TYR A 247 -9.31 7.32 -18.10
N GLU A 248 -8.98 8.58 -18.35
CA GLU A 248 -8.05 9.00 -19.39
C GLU A 248 -7.04 9.98 -18.78
N ILE A 249 -5.78 9.82 -19.14
CA ILE A 249 -4.70 10.71 -18.69
C ILE A 249 -4.01 11.36 -19.89
N PHE A 250 -3.78 12.66 -19.77
CA PHE A 250 -3.24 13.52 -20.82
C PHE A 250 -2.05 14.31 -20.30
N LEU A 251 -1.09 14.54 -21.18
CA LEU A 251 0.00 15.49 -21.01
C LEU A 251 -0.10 16.53 -22.14
N GLY A 252 -0.48 17.75 -21.79
CA GLY A 252 -1.00 18.73 -22.76
C GLY A 252 -2.26 18.19 -23.45
N GLU A 253 -2.26 18.16 -24.79
CA GLU A 253 -3.35 17.59 -25.59
C GLU A 253 -3.14 16.09 -25.90
N LYS A 254 -2.00 15.51 -25.51
CA LYS A 254 -1.65 14.14 -25.86
C LYS A 254 -2.22 13.16 -24.83
N LEU A 255 -3.06 12.23 -25.26
CA LEU A 255 -3.45 11.07 -24.47
C LEU A 255 -2.22 10.18 -24.22
N ILE A 256 -1.86 9.98 -22.95
CA ILE A 256 -0.77 9.07 -22.56
C ILE A 256 -1.27 7.70 -22.13
N GLY A 257 -2.55 7.57 -21.76
CA GLY A 257 -3.15 6.31 -21.38
C GLY A 257 -4.63 6.40 -21.04
N ALA A 258 -5.30 5.25 -21.04
CA ALA A 258 -6.68 5.09 -20.61
C ALA A 258 -6.87 3.72 -19.94
N TRP A 259 -7.74 3.63 -18.94
CA TRP A 259 -8.06 2.38 -18.24
C TRP A 259 -9.49 2.39 -17.70
N THR A 260 -9.95 1.22 -17.26
CA THR A 260 -11.26 1.00 -16.63
C THR A 260 -11.03 0.46 -15.21
N GLY A 261 -11.86 0.84 -14.24
CA GLY A 261 -12.03 0.10 -12.99
C GLY A 261 -12.81 -1.18 -13.29
N ASP A 262 -12.10 -2.28 -13.54
CA ASP A 262 -12.66 -3.60 -13.87
C ASP A 262 -11.87 -4.74 -13.22
N LEU A 263 -11.16 -4.44 -12.14
CA LEU A 263 -10.30 -5.41 -11.47
C LEU A 263 -11.08 -6.60 -10.92
N GLU A 264 -12.37 -6.47 -10.61
CA GLU A 264 -13.25 -7.55 -10.18
C GLU A 264 -13.48 -8.62 -11.25
N ASP A 265 -13.33 -8.26 -12.53
CA ASP A 265 -13.40 -9.21 -13.64
C ASP A 265 -12.08 -10.00 -13.83
N ARG A 266 -10.99 -9.55 -13.20
CA ARG A 266 -9.63 -10.06 -13.46
C ARG A 266 -8.94 -10.64 -12.23
N LEU A 267 -9.25 -10.14 -11.05
CA LEU A 267 -8.74 -10.64 -9.77
C LEU A 267 -9.78 -11.58 -9.15
N GLY A 268 -9.29 -12.59 -8.42
CA GLY A 268 -10.12 -13.64 -7.85
C GLY A 268 -10.32 -13.52 -6.35
N HIS A 269 -10.26 -12.32 -5.78
CA HIS A 269 -10.53 -12.06 -4.36
C HIS A 269 -11.87 -11.32 -4.20
N ASP A 270 -12.38 -11.24 -2.98
CA ASP A 270 -13.56 -10.43 -2.68
C ASP A 270 -13.23 -8.94 -2.76
N PHE A 271 -14.11 -8.16 -3.39
CA PHE A 271 -13.95 -6.73 -3.60
C PHE A 271 -14.77 -5.90 -2.63
N SER A 272 -14.25 -4.72 -2.29
CA SER A 272 -14.95 -3.73 -1.47
C SER A 272 -15.82 -2.82 -2.32
N GLU A 273 -16.90 -2.30 -1.74
CA GLU A 273 -17.69 -1.19 -2.30
C GLU A 273 -17.25 0.18 -1.76
N TYR A 274 -16.23 0.24 -0.92
CA TYR A 274 -15.74 1.45 -0.27
C TYR A 274 -14.41 1.92 -0.86
N LEU A 275 -14.05 3.17 -0.58
CA LEU A 275 -12.71 3.70 -0.79
C LEU A 275 -11.87 3.24 0.41
N ASP A 276 -11.15 2.14 0.27
CA ASP A 276 -10.38 1.52 1.35
C ASP A 276 -9.18 0.74 0.79
N GLY A 277 -8.47 0.01 1.65
CA GLY A 277 -7.31 -0.77 1.25
C GLY A 277 -7.56 -1.88 0.24
N HIS A 278 -8.82 -2.32 0.11
CA HIS A 278 -9.22 -3.42 -0.77
C HIS A 278 -9.41 -2.93 -2.20
N SER A 279 -9.94 -1.72 -2.37
CA SER A 279 -10.18 -1.07 -3.66
C SER A 279 -9.02 -0.19 -4.11
N ALA A 280 -8.17 0.28 -3.20
CA ALA A 280 -7.00 1.09 -3.53
C ALA A 280 -6.04 0.32 -4.44
N THR A 281 -5.75 0.90 -5.60
CA THR A 281 -4.92 0.29 -6.64
C THR A 281 -4.13 1.37 -7.40
N ARG A 282 -3.33 0.93 -8.38
CA ARG A 282 -2.43 1.78 -9.14
C ARG A 282 -2.31 1.32 -10.59
N VAL A 283 -2.33 2.28 -11.50
CA VAL A 283 -1.90 2.12 -12.89
C VAL A 283 -0.62 2.91 -13.13
N THR A 284 0.26 2.46 -14.04
CA THR A 284 1.53 3.13 -14.34
C THR A 284 1.80 3.16 -15.84
N PHE A 285 2.21 4.31 -16.34
CA PHE A 285 2.56 4.59 -17.73
C PHE A 285 4.05 4.91 -17.79
N CYS A 286 4.84 3.99 -18.37
CA CYS A 286 6.29 4.11 -18.37
C CYS A 286 6.83 4.91 -19.57
N GLY A 287 8.00 5.54 -19.39
CA GLY A 287 8.77 6.13 -20.49
C GLY A 287 8.13 7.38 -21.12
N ILE A 288 7.39 8.16 -20.33
CA ILE A 288 6.72 9.37 -20.78
C ILE A 288 7.73 10.53 -20.83
N LYS A 289 7.93 11.10 -22.01
CA LYS A 289 8.69 12.34 -22.18
C LYS A 289 7.84 13.49 -21.66
N MET A 290 8.42 14.30 -20.78
CA MET A 290 7.78 15.42 -20.13
C MET A 290 8.71 16.64 -20.16
N GLU A 291 8.14 17.81 -20.38
CA GLU A 291 8.78 19.10 -20.22
C GLU A 291 8.27 19.80 -18.97
N LYS A 292 9.17 20.55 -18.31
CA LYS A 292 8.77 21.40 -17.19
C LYS A 292 7.73 22.42 -17.67
N GLY A 293 6.59 22.47 -16.97
CA GLY A 293 5.44 23.31 -17.33
C GLY A 293 4.37 22.57 -18.13
N ASP A 294 4.58 21.30 -18.47
CA ASP A 294 3.53 20.49 -19.09
C ASP A 294 2.30 20.40 -18.18
N LEU A 295 1.12 20.47 -18.79
CA LEU A 295 -0.14 20.32 -18.09
C LEU A 295 -0.53 18.84 -18.03
N LEU A 296 -0.53 18.26 -16.84
CA LEU A 296 -1.11 16.94 -16.61
C LEU A 296 -2.61 17.08 -16.38
N LYS A 297 -3.41 16.25 -17.04
CA LYS A 297 -4.86 16.17 -16.86
C LYS A 297 -5.32 14.73 -16.75
N ILE A 298 -6.11 14.42 -15.73
CA ILE A 298 -6.83 13.15 -15.61
C ILE A 298 -8.32 13.45 -15.74
N VAL A 299 -9.02 12.69 -16.56
CA VAL A 299 -10.48 12.73 -16.73
C VAL A 299 -11.04 11.40 -16.26
N GLY A 300 -11.97 11.45 -15.31
CA GLY A 300 -12.71 10.27 -14.85
C GLY A 300 -14.17 10.37 -15.25
N GLN A 301 -14.64 9.37 -15.99
CA GLN A 301 -16.05 9.15 -16.29
C GLN A 301 -16.60 8.17 -15.25
N PRO A 302 -17.55 8.59 -14.41
CA PRO A 302 -18.17 7.71 -13.43
C PRO A 302 -19.06 6.69 -14.12
N ASP A 303 -19.31 5.58 -13.43
CA ASP A 303 -20.30 4.58 -13.80
C ASP A 303 -20.98 4.03 -12.53
N GLY A 304 -22.31 3.99 -12.53
CA GLY A 304 -23.08 3.52 -11.37
C GLY A 304 -22.74 4.24 -10.06
N ARG A 305 -22.21 3.49 -9.08
CA ARG A 305 -21.74 3.98 -7.78
C ARG A 305 -20.24 4.28 -7.76
N GLU A 306 -19.48 3.85 -8.77
CA GLU A 306 -18.05 4.14 -8.86
C GLU A 306 -17.85 5.55 -9.45
N LEU A 307 -17.65 6.51 -8.54
CA LEU A 307 -17.60 7.94 -8.86
C LEU A 307 -16.20 8.38 -9.31
N ALA A 308 -15.57 7.57 -10.17
CA ALA A 308 -14.21 7.72 -10.70
C ALA A 308 -13.18 8.23 -9.67
N PRO A 309 -13.01 7.55 -8.52
CA PRO A 309 -12.21 8.02 -7.39
C PRO A 309 -10.70 8.04 -7.68
N LEU A 310 -10.02 9.14 -7.33
CA LEU A 310 -8.56 9.29 -7.46
C LEU A 310 -7.94 9.70 -6.11
N ASP A 311 -6.78 9.15 -5.78
CA ASP A 311 -6.00 9.46 -4.56
C ASP A 311 -4.88 10.46 -4.89
N TYR A 312 -3.90 10.03 -5.69
CA TYR A 312 -2.76 10.86 -6.07
C TYR A 312 -2.13 10.44 -7.40
N VAL A 313 -1.24 11.28 -7.90
CA VAL A 313 -0.38 10.99 -9.05
C VAL A 313 1.08 11.04 -8.64
N SER A 314 1.87 10.08 -9.10
CA SER A 314 3.33 10.09 -8.96
C SER A 314 4.01 10.27 -10.31
N VAL A 315 4.95 11.21 -10.39
CA VAL A 315 5.72 11.54 -11.60
C VAL A 315 7.19 11.20 -11.33
N LEU A 316 7.52 9.92 -11.52
CA LEU A 316 8.78 9.33 -11.07
C LEU A 316 9.83 9.40 -12.17
N PRO A 317 11.04 9.94 -11.94
CA PRO A 317 12.12 9.83 -12.92
C PRO A 317 12.38 8.36 -13.24
N GLU A 318 12.71 8.05 -14.48
CA GLU A 318 12.96 6.68 -14.93
C GLU A 318 13.87 5.89 -13.95
N GLY A 319 13.40 4.71 -13.54
CA GLY A 319 14.10 3.85 -12.57
C GLY A 319 13.90 4.21 -11.09
N THR A 320 13.12 5.25 -10.79
CA THR A 320 12.74 5.62 -9.42
C THR A 320 11.51 4.81 -9.01
N ILE A 321 11.61 4.14 -7.87
CA ILE A 321 10.44 3.56 -7.19
C ILE A 321 9.88 4.65 -6.28
N ASP A 322 8.56 4.84 -6.30
CA ASP A 322 7.81 5.69 -5.35
C ASP A 322 8.12 5.32 -3.90
#